data_AF-A0AAU2SK64-F1
#
_entry.id   AF-A0AAU2SK64-F1
#
_cell.length_a   1.000
_cell.length_b   1.000
_cell.length_c   1.000
_cell.angle_alpha   90.00
_cell.angle_beta   90.00
_cell.angle_gamma   90.00
#
_symmetry.space_group_name_H-M   'P 1'
#
loop_
_entity.id
_entity.type
_entity.pdbx_description
1 polymer ?
#
loop_
_entity_poly.entity_id
_entity_poly.type
_entity_poly.pdbx_seq_one_letter_code
_entity_poly.pdbx_strand_id
1 'polypeptide(L)'
;MPIPTTSSSDWAASWLCCPAAVACFTHGAAPILHGRSGDLHTGRADELSCAAPQLGVEHMERADHPDGALVDIALPRLAAEAGRPIGGQRPGHLLLFDTGNATGRPDHRQATGAALLAAHRAGRAVPGWSRPQRATETG
;
A
#
# COMPACT_ATOMS: atom_id res chain seq x y z
N MET A 1 19.49 -21.91 -40.24
CA MET A 1 18.67 -21.46 -39.10
C MET A 1 18.92 -19.98 -38.90
N PRO A 2 17.90 -19.10 -38.95
CA PRO A 2 18.13 -17.69 -38.68
C PRO A 2 18.19 -17.47 -37.16
N ILE A 3 19.08 -16.58 -36.74
CA ILE A 3 19.23 -16.12 -35.35
C ILE A 3 18.21 -15.00 -35.15
N PRO A 4 17.33 -15.03 -34.12
CA PRO A 4 16.38 -13.94 -33.91
C PRO A 4 17.14 -12.67 -33.48
N THR A 5 17.04 -11.63 -34.28
CA THR A 5 17.48 -10.28 -33.94
C THR A 5 16.40 -9.60 -33.12
N THR A 6 16.42 -9.77 -31.79
CA THR A 6 15.64 -8.90 -30.91
C THR A 6 16.29 -7.52 -30.89
N SER A 7 15.53 -6.51 -31.30
CA SER A 7 15.97 -5.10 -31.32
C SER A 7 16.32 -4.64 -29.92
N SER A 8 17.41 -3.87 -29.80
CA SER A 8 17.93 -3.27 -28.55
C SER A 8 16.92 -2.34 -27.84
N SER A 9 15.73 -2.11 -28.39
CA SER A 9 14.67 -1.29 -27.80
C SER A 9 13.68 -2.07 -26.95
N ASP A 10 13.61 -3.39 -27.09
CA ASP A 10 12.58 -4.24 -26.47
C ASP A 10 12.84 -4.53 -24.99
N TRP A 11 14.11 -4.49 -24.56
CA TRP A 11 14.43 -4.76 -23.16
C TRP A 11 13.87 -3.65 -22.27
N ALA A 12 14.02 -2.36 -22.62
CA ALA A 12 13.58 -1.24 -21.80
C ALA A 12 12.06 -1.21 -21.55
N ALA A 13 11.25 -1.71 -22.49
CA ALA A 13 9.79 -1.82 -22.33
C ALA A 13 9.37 -2.99 -21.43
N SER A 14 10.24 -3.99 -21.22
CA SER A 14 9.90 -5.21 -20.48
C SER A 14 10.08 -5.08 -18.95
N TRP A 15 10.80 -4.06 -18.45
CA TRP A 15 11.09 -3.89 -17.01
C TRP A 15 10.13 -2.99 -16.23
N LEU A 16 9.14 -2.38 -16.87
CA LEU A 16 8.33 -1.31 -16.25
C LEU A 16 6.81 -1.58 -16.27
N CYS A 17 6.40 -2.83 -16.37
CA CYS A 17 5.01 -3.24 -16.19
C CYS A 17 4.89 -4.17 -14.98
N CYS A 18 5.31 -3.68 -13.81
CA CYS A 18 4.98 -4.35 -12.55
C CYS A 18 3.60 -3.84 -12.12
N PRO A 19 2.50 -4.54 -12.45
CA PRO A 19 1.18 -4.11 -12.04
C PRO A 19 1.13 -4.01 -10.51
N ALA A 20 0.68 -2.86 -10.02
CA ALA A 20 0.58 -2.61 -8.59
C ALA A 20 -0.87 -2.75 -8.12
N ALA A 21 -1.02 -3.21 -6.89
CA ALA A 21 -2.31 -3.21 -6.19
C ALA A 21 -2.17 -2.48 -4.85
N VAL A 22 -3.21 -1.73 -4.48
CA VAL A 22 -3.24 -0.95 -3.23
C VAL A 22 -4.37 -1.42 -2.33
N ALA A 23 -4.06 -1.62 -1.04
CA ALA A 23 -5.06 -1.80 0.01
C ALA A 23 -5.11 -0.53 0.87
N CYS A 24 -6.24 0.17 0.86
CA CYS A 24 -6.47 1.35 1.70
C CYS A 24 -7.49 1.00 2.79
N PHE A 25 -7.07 1.12 4.06
CA PHE A 25 -7.93 0.76 5.19
C PHE A 25 -8.84 1.89 5.64
N THR A 26 -8.35 3.14 5.61
CA THR A 26 -9.05 4.28 6.20
C THR A 26 -9.52 5.26 5.14
N HIS A 27 -10.48 6.10 5.54
CA HIS A 27 -11.00 7.18 4.70
C HIS A 27 -9.98 8.32 4.52
N GLY A 28 -8.99 8.38 5.42
CA GLY A 28 -8.00 9.44 5.53
C GLY A 28 -8.62 10.77 5.95
N ALA A 29 -8.38 11.22 7.18
CA ALA A 29 -8.84 12.51 7.67
C ALA A 29 -7.64 13.39 8.04
N ALA A 30 -7.51 14.51 7.35
CA ALA A 30 -6.98 15.74 7.94
C ALA A 30 -8.13 16.75 7.92
N PRO A 31 -8.31 17.60 8.94
CA PRO A 31 -9.49 18.46 9.06
C PRO A 31 -9.63 19.52 7.95
N ILE A 32 -8.72 19.57 6.97
CA ILE A 32 -8.76 20.53 5.88
C ILE A 32 -8.23 19.85 4.61
N LEU A 33 -9.11 19.65 3.63
CA LEU A 33 -8.72 19.46 2.24
C LEU A 33 -8.92 20.81 1.53
N HIS A 34 -7.84 21.58 1.41
CA HIS A 34 -7.81 22.81 0.63
C HIS A 34 -8.93 23.85 0.92
N GLY A 35 -9.47 23.87 2.15
CA GLY A 35 -10.51 24.82 2.56
C GLY A 35 -11.90 24.61 1.92
N ARG A 36 -12.17 23.45 1.29
CA ARG A 36 -13.48 23.14 0.69
C ARG A 36 -14.39 22.45 1.70
N SER A 37 -15.58 22.99 1.93
CA SER A 37 -16.65 22.28 2.63
C SER A 37 -17.24 21.19 1.72
N GLY A 38 -17.23 19.94 2.16
CA GLY A 38 -17.78 18.80 1.44
C GLY A 38 -17.59 17.51 2.23
N ASP A 39 -18.19 16.41 1.76
CA ASP A 39 -17.90 15.09 2.30
C ASP A 39 -16.49 14.66 1.91
N LEU A 40 -15.54 14.85 2.83
CA LEU A 40 -14.12 14.55 2.63
C LEU A 40 -13.87 13.07 2.38
N HIS A 41 -14.72 12.18 2.89
CA HIS A 41 -14.62 10.76 2.60
C HIS A 41 -14.77 10.53 1.09
N THR A 42 -15.84 11.06 0.50
CA THR A 42 -16.09 10.98 -0.94
C THR A 42 -15.04 11.75 -1.76
N GLY A 43 -14.60 12.92 -1.30
CA GLY A 43 -13.54 13.67 -1.99
C GLY A 43 -12.22 12.90 -2.10
N ARG A 44 -11.75 12.29 -1.00
CA ARG A 44 -10.49 11.53 -0.99
C ARG A 44 -10.61 10.18 -1.67
N ALA A 45 -11.81 9.59 -1.63
CA ALA A 45 -12.16 8.44 -2.44
C ALA A 45 -11.89 8.70 -3.93
N ASP A 46 -12.35 9.85 -4.43
CA ASP A 46 -12.21 10.25 -5.83
C ASP A 46 -10.77 10.62 -6.15
N GLU A 47 -10.08 11.37 -5.27
CA GLU A 47 -8.65 11.69 -5.44
C GLU A 47 -7.80 10.43 -5.56
N LEU A 48 -8.00 9.46 -4.67
CA LEU A 48 -7.27 8.20 -4.68
C LEU A 48 -7.58 7.40 -5.95
N SER A 49 -8.83 7.38 -6.39
CA SER A 49 -9.26 6.70 -7.62
C SER A 49 -8.67 7.34 -8.88
N CYS A 50 -8.54 8.67 -8.91
CA CYS A 50 -7.89 9.42 -9.98
C CYS A 50 -6.36 9.24 -9.98
N ALA A 51 -5.73 9.15 -8.81
CA ALA A 51 -4.28 9.02 -8.68
C ALA A 51 -3.80 7.60 -9.04
N ALA A 52 -4.55 6.56 -8.70
CA ALA A 52 -4.18 5.17 -8.93
C ALA A 52 -3.68 4.84 -10.36
N PRO A 53 -4.42 5.16 -11.45
CA PRO A 53 -3.94 4.88 -12.80
C PRO A 53 -2.68 5.69 -13.16
N GLN A 54 -2.53 6.90 -12.62
CA GLN A 54 -1.32 7.72 -12.83
C GLN A 54 -0.09 7.12 -12.14
N LEU A 55 -0.30 6.30 -11.11
CA LEU A 55 0.74 5.58 -10.36
C LEU A 55 0.94 4.13 -10.85
N GLY A 56 0.24 3.70 -11.90
CA GLY A 56 0.29 2.32 -12.40
C GLY A 56 -0.37 1.29 -11.46
N VAL A 57 -1.30 1.74 -10.62
CA VAL A 57 -2.12 0.85 -9.77
C VAL A 57 -3.31 0.35 -10.58
N GLU A 58 -3.33 -0.95 -10.84
CA GLU A 58 -4.37 -1.61 -11.63
C GLU A 58 -5.52 -2.13 -10.77
N HIS A 59 -5.23 -2.46 -9.51
CA HIS A 59 -6.24 -2.95 -8.56
C HIS A 59 -6.21 -2.16 -7.26
N MET A 60 -7.39 -1.82 -6.74
CA MET A 60 -7.52 -1.12 -5.47
C MET A 60 -8.60 -1.75 -4.61
N GLU A 61 -8.23 -2.08 -3.38
CA GLU A 61 -9.13 -2.56 -2.34
C GLU A 61 -9.26 -1.49 -1.28
N ARG A 62 -10.51 -1.15 -0.94
CA ARG A 62 -10.81 -0.15 0.07
C ARG A 62 -11.64 -0.78 1.18
N ALA A 63 -11.20 -0.57 2.41
CA ALA A 63 -12.03 -0.81 3.58
C ALA A 63 -12.69 0.50 4.03
N ASP A 64 -13.69 0.37 4.88
CA ASP A 64 -14.57 1.46 5.32
C ASP A 64 -14.34 1.75 6.81
N HIS A 65 -13.08 2.02 7.18
CA HIS A 65 -12.74 2.37 8.56
C HIS A 65 -12.47 3.88 8.70
N PRO A 66 -12.95 4.51 9.80
CA PRO A 66 -12.57 5.87 10.12
C PRO A 66 -11.05 6.00 10.29
N ASP A 67 -10.51 7.15 9.91
CA ASP A 67 -9.11 7.47 10.16
C ASP A 67 -8.85 7.62 11.66
N GLY A 68 -7.78 7.01 12.16
CA GLY A 68 -7.43 6.91 13.57
C GLY A 68 -8.07 5.75 14.33
N ALA A 69 -8.95 4.97 13.70
CA ALA A 69 -9.76 3.96 14.39
C ALA A 69 -9.26 2.51 14.20
N LEU A 70 -8.17 2.27 13.46
CA LEU A 70 -7.76 0.88 13.19
C LEU A 70 -7.34 0.13 14.45
N VAL A 71 -6.82 0.84 15.46
CA VAL A 71 -6.41 0.25 16.73
C VAL A 71 -7.56 -0.49 17.44
N ASP A 72 -8.80 -0.05 17.23
CA ASP A 72 -10.00 -0.63 17.85
C ASP A 72 -10.56 -1.83 17.06
N ILE A 73 -10.03 -2.08 15.85
CA ILE A 73 -10.46 -3.19 15.00
C ILE A 73 -9.57 -4.41 15.24
N ALA A 74 -10.20 -5.56 15.45
CA ALA A 74 -9.51 -6.81 15.68
C ALA A 74 -8.56 -7.16 14.51
N LEU A 75 -7.29 -7.41 14.83
CA LEU A 75 -6.24 -7.71 13.84
C LEU A 75 -6.61 -8.82 12.85
N PRO A 76 -7.27 -9.94 13.25
CA PRO A 76 -7.68 -10.97 12.30
C PRO A 76 -8.67 -10.49 11.23
N ARG A 77 -9.53 -9.50 11.55
CA ARG A 77 -10.48 -8.89 10.61
C ARG A 77 -9.73 -8.05 9.59
N LEU A 78 -8.85 -7.16 10.04
CA LEU A 78 -8.01 -6.35 9.15
C LEU A 78 -7.12 -7.23 8.25
N ALA A 79 -6.62 -8.35 8.77
CA ALA A 79 -5.84 -9.30 8.00
C ALA A 79 -6.67 -10.01 6.91
N ALA A 80 -7.97 -10.25 7.15
CA ALA A 80 -8.85 -10.77 6.11
C ALA A 80 -9.05 -9.73 4.98
N GLU A 81 -9.20 -8.45 5.35
CA GLU A 81 -9.33 -7.34 4.41
C GLU A 81 -8.06 -7.16 3.56
N ALA A 82 -6.85 -7.21 4.16
CA ALA A 82 -5.57 -7.24 3.44
C ALA A 82 -5.36 -8.52 2.62
N GLY A 83 -5.97 -9.63 3.02
CA GLY A 83 -5.90 -10.90 2.32
C GLY A 83 -6.57 -10.88 0.95
N ARG A 84 -7.60 -10.05 0.74
CA ARG A 84 -8.32 -9.92 -0.54
C ARG A 84 -7.41 -9.59 -1.73
N PRO A 85 -6.63 -8.48 -1.70
CA PRO A 85 -5.72 -8.17 -2.81
C PRO A 85 -4.56 -9.17 -2.91
N ILE A 86 -4.07 -9.73 -1.79
CA ILE A 86 -3.00 -10.74 -1.80
C ILE A 86 -3.47 -12.02 -2.52
N GLY A 87 -4.69 -12.47 -2.25
CA GLY A 87 -5.27 -13.65 -2.86
C GLY A 87 -5.65 -13.44 -4.33
N GLY A 88 -6.24 -12.28 -4.65
CA GLY A 88 -6.69 -11.94 -5.99
C GLY A 88 -5.55 -11.63 -6.95
N GLN A 89 -4.56 -10.86 -6.52
CA GLN A 89 -3.47 -10.36 -7.36
C GLN A 89 -2.20 -11.20 -7.27
N ARG A 90 -2.08 -12.06 -6.24
CA ARG A 90 -0.91 -12.92 -6.00
C ARG A 90 0.43 -12.18 -6.16
N PRO A 91 0.62 -11.03 -5.52
CA PRO A 91 1.77 -10.19 -5.75
C PRO A 91 3.07 -10.92 -5.37
N GLY A 92 4.14 -10.68 -6.15
CA GLY A 92 5.47 -11.21 -5.85
C GLY A 92 6.13 -10.51 -4.66
N HIS A 93 5.71 -9.28 -4.36
CA HIS A 93 6.26 -8.44 -3.29
C HIS A 93 5.16 -7.66 -2.58
N LEU A 94 5.36 -7.37 -1.30
CA LEU A 94 4.45 -6.53 -0.49
C LEU A 94 5.21 -5.32 0.03
N LEU A 95 4.64 -4.13 -0.18
CA LEU A 95 5.15 -2.87 0.36
C LEU A 95 4.25 -2.44 1.52
N LEU A 96 4.81 -2.42 2.73
CA LEU A 96 4.11 -2.06 3.97
C LEU A 96 4.74 -0.81 4.59
N PHE A 97 4.05 -0.19 5.56
CA PHE A 97 4.70 0.83 6.40
C PHE A 97 5.82 0.20 7.22
N ASP A 98 6.88 0.98 7.45
CA ASP A 98 8.01 0.60 8.28
C ASP A 98 7.57 0.13 9.67
N THR A 99 8.08 -1.04 10.07
CA THR A 99 7.91 -1.64 11.39
C THR A 99 8.53 -0.82 12.53
N GLY A 100 9.52 0.03 12.23
CA GLY A 100 10.16 0.95 13.16
C GLY A 100 9.31 2.15 13.59
N ASN A 101 8.02 2.19 13.19
CA ASN A 101 7.08 3.24 13.54
C ASN A 101 7.53 4.64 13.07
N ALA A 102 8.22 4.74 11.93
CA ALA A 102 8.75 6.01 11.41
C ALA A 102 7.70 7.12 11.23
N THR A 103 6.42 6.75 11.18
CA THR A 103 5.28 7.67 11.05
C THR A 103 4.57 7.97 12.38
N GLY A 104 4.83 7.19 13.44
CA GLY A 104 4.25 7.37 14.77
C GLY A 104 2.73 7.06 14.89
N ARG A 105 2.04 6.77 13.78
CA ARG A 105 0.57 6.66 13.75
C ARG A 105 0.10 5.25 14.14
N PRO A 106 -0.81 5.12 15.13
CA PRO A 106 -1.38 3.83 15.53
C PRO A 106 -1.93 3.01 14.35
N ASP A 107 -2.61 3.66 13.43
CA ASP A 107 -3.19 3.02 12.24
C ASP A 107 -2.14 2.38 11.34
N HIS A 108 -0.98 3.01 11.16
CA HIS A 108 0.07 2.44 10.32
C HIS A 108 0.62 1.14 10.94
N ARG A 109 0.78 1.11 12.27
CA ARG A 109 1.20 -0.10 12.98
C ARG A 109 0.18 -1.22 12.81
N GLN A 110 -1.11 -0.89 12.97
CA GLN A 110 -2.17 -1.88 12.84
C GLN A 110 -2.28 -2.40 11.40
N ALA A 111 -2.22 -1.52 10.41
CA ALA A 111 -2.21 -1.89 9.00
C ALA A 111 -1.01 -2.79 8.64
N THR A 112 0.19 -2.47 9.12
CA THR A 112 1.38 -3.32 8.93
C THR A 112 1.20 -4.68 9.60
N GLY A 113 0.72 -4.74 10.84
CA GLY A 113 0.44 -6.00 11.54
C GLY A 113 -0.58 -6.87 10.80
N ALA A 114 -1.65 -6.25 10.28
CA ALA A 114 -2.70 -6.93 9.52
C ALA A 114 -2.14 -7.52 8.22
N ALA A 115 -1.35 -6.76 7.48
CA ALA A 115 -0.75 -7.20 6.23
C ALA A 115 0.29 -8.32 6.45
N LEU A 116 1.11 -8.24 7.51
CA LEU A 116 2.04 -9.32 7.89
C LEU A 116 1.30 -10.61 8.24
N LEU A 117 0.21 -10.52 9.00
CA LEU A 117 -0.63 -11.68 9.32
C LEU A 117 -1.29 -12.27 8.06
N ALA A 118 -1.78 -11.43 7.15
CA ALA A 118 -2.36 -11.85 5.89
C ALA A 118 -1.33 -12.55 4.98
N ALA A 119 -0.13 -11.97 4.87
CA ALA A 119 0.98 -12.54 4.10
C ALA A 119 1.40 -13.90 4.67
N HIS A 120 1.53 -14.01 6.00
CA HIS A 120 1.83 -15.28 6.67
C HIS A 120 0.78 -16.35 6.35
N ARG A 121 -0.52 -16.02 6.45
CA ARG A 121 -1.62 -16.92 6.10
C ARG A 121 -1.60 -17.34 4.62
N ALA A 122 -1.11 -16.47 3.74
CA ALA A 122 -0.97 -16.75 2.32
C ALA A 122 0.36 -17.44 1.94
N GLY A 123 1.23 -17.75 2.92
CA GLY A 123 2.55 -18.33 2.67
C GLY A 123 3.50 -17.40 1.91
N ARG A 124 3.34 -16.08 2.08
CA ARG A 124 4.16 -15.05 1.41
C ARG A 124 5.21 -14.50 2.36
N ALA A 125 6.46 -14.48 1.90
CA ALA A 125 7.53 -13.78 2.61
C ALA A 125 7.37 -12.27 2.42
N VAL A 126 7.53 -11.52 3.51
CA VAL A 126 7.59 -10.05 3.48
C VAL A 126 8.98 -9.64 3.96
N PRO A 127 9.88 -9.25 3.04
CA PRO A 127 11.17 -8.71 3.43
C PRO A 127 10.96 -7.51 4.35
N GLY A 128 11.56 -7.57 5.54
CA GLY A 128 11.57 -6.42 6.43
C GLY A 128 12.38 -5.29 5.80
N TRP A 129 11.83 -4.08 5.84
CA TRP A 129 12.58 -2.87 5.57
C TRP A 129 12.35 -1.90 6.71
N SER A 130 13.41 -1.20 7.10
CA SER A 130 13.35 -0.16 8.13
C SER A 130 13.98 1.12 7.60
N ARG A 131 13.37 2.27 7.90
CA ARG A 131 14.02 3.54 7.56
C ARG A 131 15.29 3.68 8.41
N PRO A 132 16.47 3.97 7.83
CA PRO A 132 17.65 4.24 8.62
C PRO A 132 17.36 5.38 9.60
N GLN A 133 17.75 5.21 10.87
CA GLN A 133 17.76 6.31 11.83
C GLN A 133 18.66 7.40 11.26
N ARG A 134 18.17 8.64 11.16
CA ARG A 134 19.05 9.75 10.83
C ARG A 134 20.08 9.83 11.97
N ALA A 135 21.35 9.67 11.63
CA ALA A 135 22.41 10.08 12.54
C ALA A 135 22.19 11.58 12.80
N THR A 136 21.88 11.94 14.04
CA THR A 136 22.04 13.32 14.48
C THR A 136 23.53 13.58 14.45
N GLU A 137 23.99 14.41 13.52
CA GLU A 137 25.33 15.00 13.63
C GLU A 137 25.35 15.82 14.91
N THR A 138 25.98 15.28 15.96
CA THR A 138 26.33 16.05 17.15
C THR A 138 27.50 16.95 16.75
N GLY A 139 27.22 18.23 16.55
CA GLY A 139 28.23 19.28 16.46
C GLY A 139 28.88 19.58 17.81
#